data_AF-A0A1X2GGP3-F1
#
_entry.id   AF-A0A1X2GGP3-F1
#
_cell.length_a   1.000
_cell.length_b   1.000
_cell.length_c   1.000
_cell.angle_alpha   90.00
_cell.angle_beta   90.00
_cell.angle_gamma   90.00
#
_symmetry.space_group_name_H-M   'P 1'
#
loop_
_entity.id
_entity.type
_entity.pdbx_description
1 polymer ?
#
loop_
_entity_poly.entity_id
_entity_poly.type
_entity_poly.pdbx_seq_one_letter_code
_entity_poly.pdbx_strand_id
1 'polypeptide(L)'
;MGESGMLNKKLVNIAIAKRKLDLFMKDEPDSEIMQMLCILEQAVRDTIEPGHERQPKGSELTSYRQAAKILDIVLCDQPLEMLDGEIVSKATSDVAKQNAKLFGANNVSKFGRRIDLIVSSNPVDRVELSTNEWKRSTATHKVLSRQRSKNARSNKAILKNLMSLPFQERHKDKVFTMAMDWNGPVGCMFVVAPYDNIFYTEEIASLAIPVYMDDLETFLPTLDAIYMWKNHHVGLKNIVLPAVARQSRASCPTQSSTSMNVSPNVFFNPAHSRFFSSTTAIPTSPTRCTIHPLPAHPILPSDTEDVVEDEPTPLS
;
A
#
# COMPACT_ATOMS: atom_id res chain seq x y z
N MET A 1 -7.11 -35.58 -8.23
CA MET A 1 -6.54 -35.25 -9.56
C MET A 1 -7.53 -35.67 -10.63
N GLY A 2 -7.61 -34.96 -11.76
CA GLY A 2 -8.41 -35.41 -12.92
C GLY A 2 -7.71 -36.50 -13.73
N GLU A 3 -8.34 -36.96 -14.82
CA GLU A 3 -7.80 -37.98 -15.73
C GLU A 3 -6.44 -37.57 -16.36
N SER A 4 -6.10 -36.28 -16.38
CA SER A 4 -4.83 -35.74 -16.88
C SER A 4 -3.75 -35.54 -15.80
N GLY A 5 -4.03 -35.87 -14.53
CA GLY A 5 -3.13 -35.54 -13.40
C GLY A 5 -3.18 -34.09 -12.93
N MET A 6 -3.78 -33.17 -13.72
CA MET A 6 -3.93 -31.76 -13.35
C MET A 6 -5.02 -31.54 -12.29
N LEU A 7 -4.91 -30.42 -11.55
CA LEU A 7 -5.93 -29.98 -10.62
C LEU A 7 -7.18 -29.51 -11.36
N ASN A 8 -8.28 -30.23 -11.20
CA ASN A 8 -9.56 -29.87 -11.81
C ASN A 8 -10.27 -28.79 -10.97
N LYS A 9 -10.44 -27.58 -11.55
CA LYS A 9 -11.08 -26.42 -10.89
C LYS A 9 -12.45 -26.73 -10.29
N LYS A 10 -13.28 -27.51 -10.99
CA LYS A 10 -14.60 -27.92 -10.50
C LYS A 10 -14.49 -28.81 -9.26
N LEU A 11 -13.58 -29.78 -9.26
CA LEU A 11 -13.36 -30.66 -8.10
C LEU A 11 -12.85 -29.88 -6.89
N VAL A 12 -11.93 -28.92 -7.10
CA VAL A 12 -11.42 -28.05 -6.03
C VAL A 12 -12.55 -27.19 -5.45
N ASN A 13 -13.37 -26.56 -6.29
CA ASN A 13 -14.53 -25.77 -5.83
C ASN A 13 -15.54 -26.62 -5.04
N ILE A 14 -15.82 -27.86 -5.48
CA ILE A 14 -16.69 -28.79 -4.74
C ILE A 14 -16.07 -29.12 -3.38
N ALA A 15 -14.76 -29.37 -3.31
CA ALA A 15 -14.07 -29.67 -2.06
C ALA A 15 -14.12 -28.49 -1.08
N ILE A 16 -13.87 -27.27 -1.56
CA ILE A 16 -13.99 -26.04 -0.77
C ILE A 16 -15.42 -25.88 -0.24
N ALA A 17 -16.43 -25.99 -1.10
CA ALA A 17 -17.82 -25.84 -0.71
C ALA A 17 -18.26 -26.86 0.35
N LYS A 18 -17.88 -28.14 0.18
CA LYS A 18 -18.13 -29.20 1.18
C LYS A 18 -17.47 -28.85 2.51
N ARG A 19 -16.19 -28.47 2.50
CA ARG A 19 -15.47 -28.16 3.73
C ARG A 19 -16.04 -26.93 4.45
N LYS A 20 -16.46 -25.90 3.71
CA LYS A 20 -17.16 -24.74 4.28
C LYS A 20 -18.48 -25.17 4.93
N LEU A 21 -19.28 -26.00 4.25
CA LEU A 21 -20.54 -26.52 4.81
C LEU A 21 -20.29 -27.32 6.10
N ASP A 22 -19.28 -28.19 6.12
CA ASP A 22 -18.92 -28.97 7.31
C ASP A 22 -18.55 -28.06 8.49
N LEU A 23 -17.88 -26.93 8.24
CA LEU A 23 -17.57 -25.95 9.28
C LEU A 23 -18.81 -25.22 9.77
N PHE A 24 -19.71 -24.80 8.87
CA PHE A 24 -20.96 -24.12 9.23
C PHE A 24 -21.90 -24.98 10.09
N MET A 25 -21.82 -26.30 9.94
CA MET A 25 -22.64 -27.24 10.71
C MET A 25 -22.08 -27.52 12.12
N LYS A 26 -20.92 -26.96 12.48
CA LYS A 26 -20.39 -27.04 13.84
C LYS A 26 -20.96 -25.93 14.71
N ASP A 27 -21.14 -26.21 16.01
CA ASP A 27 -21.60 -25.22 17.00
C ASP A 27 -20.63 -24.04 17.11
N GLU A 28 -19.32 -24.31 17.02
CA GLU A 28 -18.25 -23.31 16.99
C GLU A 28 -17.41 -23.51 15.71
N PRO A 29 -17.72 -22.79 14.62
CA PRO A 29 -16.95 -22.86 13.39
C PRO A 29 -15.56 -22.25 13.59
N ASP A 30 -14.53 -22.97 13.14
CA ASP A 30 -13.17 -22.46 13.11
C ASP A 30 -13.06 -21.32 12.09
N SER A 31 -12.96 -20.08 12.59
CA SER A 31 -12.92 -18.87 11.77
C SER A 31 -11.65 -18.76 10.94
N GLU A 32 -10.52 -19.30 11.41
CA GLU A 32 -9.26 -19.27 10.68
C GLU A 32 -9.32 -20.20 9.48
N ILE A 33 -9.80 -21.43 9.67
CA ILE A 33 -10.00 -22.37 8.56
C ILE A 33 -11.03 -21.80 7.57
N MET A 34 -12.11 -21.17 8.05
CA MET A 34 -13.08 -20.53 7.16
C MET A 34 -12.45 -19.40 6.32
N GLN A 35 -11.62 -18.55 6.93
CA GLN A 35 -10.89 -17.48 6.23
C GLN A 35 -9.95 -18.07 5.17
N MET A 36 -9.19 -19.11 5.51
CA MET A 36 -8.30 -19.81 4.57
C MET A 36 -9.06 -20.39 3.37
N LEU A 37 -10.25 -20.97 3.60
CA LEU A 37 -11.10 -21.48 2.52
C LEU A 37 -11.66 -20.36 1.65
N CYS A 38 -11.96 -19.19 2.21
CA CYS A 38 -12.33 -18.00 1.43
C CYS A 38 -11.17 -17.49 0.57
N ILE A 39 -9.94 -17.47 1.11
CA ILE A 39 -8.75 -17.10 0.34
C ILE A 39 -8.52 -18.09 -0.80
N LEU A 40 -8.58 -19.40 -0.52
CA LEU A 40 -8.38 -20.42 -1.54
C LEU A 40 -9.47 -20.36 -2.63
N GLU A 41 -10.73 -20.15 -2.25
CA GLU A 41 -11.82 -19.95 -3.21
C GLU A 41 -11.53 -18.75 -4.12
N GLN A 42 -11.06 -17.64 -3.54
CA GLN A 42 -10.75 -16.43 -4.30
C GLN A 42 -9.54 -16.65 -5.24
N ALA A 43 -8.50 -17.37 -4.79
CA ALA A 43 -7.36 -17.74 -5.62
C ALA A 43 -7.78 -18.63 -6.79
N VAL A 44 -8.52 -19.71 -6.52
CA VAL A 44 -9.06 -20.65 -7.54
C VAL A 44 -9.96 -19.92 -8.53
N ARG A 45 -10.79 -18.97 -8.07
CA ARG A 45 -11.65 -18.17 -8.95
C ARG A 45 -10.83 -17.36 -9.95
N ASP A 46 -9.75 -16.75 -9.49
CA ASP A 46 -8.92 -15.83 -10.28
C ASP A 46 -7.89 -16.53 -11.19
N THR A 47 -7.70 -17.86 -11.06
CA THR A 47 -6.87 -18.66 -11.98
C THR A 47 -7.42 -18.67 -13.40
N ILE A 48 -6.51 -18.75 -14.36
CA ILE A 48 -6.76 -18.81 -15.80
C ILE A 48 -6.82 -20.28 -16.22
N GLU A 49 -7.82 -20.63 -17.03
CA GLU A 49 -7.90 -21.94 -17.67
C GLU A 49 -6.92 -22.02 -18.85
N PRO A 50 -6.27 -23.17 -19.11
CA PRO A 50 -5.45 -23.35 -20.30
C PRO A 50 -6.19 -22.94 -21.58
N GLY A 51 -5.52 -22.22 -22.49
CA GLY A 51 -6.11 -21.70 -23.73
C GLY A 51 -6.92 -20.41 -23.57
N HIS A 52 -7.02 -19.85 -22.36
CA HIS A 52 -7.63 -18.54 -22.08
C HIS A 52 -6.59 -17.53 -21.60
N GLU A 53 -5.35 -17.65 -22.09
CA GLU A 53 -4.23 -16.82 -21.65
C GLU A 53 -4.59 -15.34 -21.77
N ARG A 54 -4.51 -14.62 -20.64
CA ARG A 54 -4.69 -13.17 -20.65
C ARG A 54 -3.56 -12.55 -21.44
N GLN A 55 -3.86 -11.48 -22.18
CA GLN A 55 -2.80 -10.74 -22.86
C GLN A 55 -1.71 -10.32 -21.87
N PRO A 56 -0.41 -10.45 -22.23
CA PRO A 56 0.71 -10.13 -21.34
C PRO A 56 0.77 -8.65 -20.92
N LYS A 57 -0.06 -7.79 -21.53
CA LYS A 57 -0.19 -6.35 -21.23
C LYS A 57 -1.26 -6.07 -20.16
N GLY A 58 -1.27 -6.86 -19.09
CA GLY A 58 -2.10 -6.55 -17.92
C GLY A 58 -1.75 -5.17 -17.36
N SER A 59 -2.75 -4.37 -16.99
CA SER A 59 -2.52 -3.08 -16.34
C SER A 59 -2.00 -3.27 -14.91
N GLU A 60 -1.32 -2.26 -14.37
CA GLU A 60 -0.86 -2.25 -12.96
C GLU A 60 -2.04 -2.45 -12.02
N LEU A 61 -3.16 -1.77 -12.28
CA LEU A 61 -4.41 -1.91 -11.54
C LEU A 61 -4.96 -3.34 -11.53
N THR A 62 -4.81 -4.09 -12.62
CA THR A 62 -5.25 -5.49 -12.67
C THR A 62 -4.41 -6.35 -11.73
N SER A 63 -3.09 -6.10 -11.69
CA SER A 63 -2.17 -6.82 -10.80
C SER A 63 -2.45 -6.49 -9.33
N TYR A 64 -2.66 -5.21 -9.03
CA TYR A 64 -3.08 -4.75 -7.70
C TYR A 64 -4.36 -5.44 -7.22
N ARG A 65 -5.41 -5.45 -8.04
CA ARG A 65 -6.72 -6.02 -7.67
C ARG A 65 -6.66 -7.51 -7.32
N GLN A 66 -5.74 -8.27 -7.91
CA GLN A 66 -5.58 -9.69 -7.58
C GLN A 66 -5.07 -9.88 -6.16
N ALA A 67 -4.02 -9.14 -5.78
CA ALA A 67 -3.50 -9.16 -4.42
C ALA A 67 -4.50 -8.54 -3.42
N ALA A 68 -5.12 -7.42 -3.78
CA ALA A 68 -6.03 -6.69 -2.89
C ALA A 68 -7.20 -7.55 -2.40
N LYS A 69 -7.85 -8.35 -3.26
CA LYS A 69 -8.94 -9.24 -2.83
C LYS A 69 -8.50 -10.26 -1.78
N ILE A 70 -7.26 -10.76 -1.87
CA ILE A 70 -6.72 -11.69 -0.87
C ILE A 70 -6.46 -10.95 0.43
N LEU A 71 -5.85 -9.76 0.36
CA LEU A 71 -5.60 -8.92 1.52
C LEU A 71 -6.90 -8.49 2.22
N ASP A 72 -7.97 -8.16 1.47
CA ASP A 72 -9.29 -7.85 2.01
C ASP A 72 -9.84 -9.00 2.85
N ILE A 73 -9.69 -10.25 2.38
CA ILE A 73 -10.11 -11.43 3.14
C ILE A 73 -9.23 -11.64 4.37
N VAL A 74 -7.92 -11.47 4.25
CA VAL A 74 -6.95 -11.65 5.35
C VAL A 74 -7.18 -10.63 6.47
N LEU A 75 -7.54 -9.39 6.10
CA LEU A 75 -7.72 -8.26 7.01
C LEU A 75 -9.18 -8.04 7.43
N CYS A 76 -10.15 -8.81 6.92
CA CYS A 76 -11.58 -8.53 7.11
C CYS A 76 -12.03 -8.43 8.58
N ASP A 77 -11.33 -9.12 9.48
CA ASP A 77 -11.61 -9.19 10.92
C ASP A 77 -10.67 -8.30 11.75
N GLN A 78 -9.79 -7.54 11.10
CA GLN A 78 -8.80 -6.70 11.76
C GLN A 78 -9.21 -5.23 11.66
N PRO A 79 -9.01 -4.42 12.73
CA PRO A 79 -9.23 -2.98 12.67
C PRO A 79 -8.01 -2.29 12.04
N LEU A 80 -7.70 -2.68 10.82
CA LEU A 80 -6.70 -2.11 9.93
C LEU A 80 -7.42 -1.58 8.68
N GLU A 81 -6.92 -0.49 8.11
CA GLU A 81 -7.51 0.11 6.91
C GLU A 81 -6.54 -0.02 5.73
N MET A 82 -7.05 -0.55 4.63
CA MET A 82 -6.41 -0.51 3.31
C MET A 82 -6.81 0.79 2.61
N LEU A 83 -5.87 1.73 2.51
CA LEU A 83 -6.05 2.99 1.81
C LEU A 83 -5.46 2.86 0.40
N ASP A 84 -6.32 2.66 -0.59
CA ASP A 84 -5.92 2.41 -1.97
C ASP A 84 -6.34 3.51 -2.96
N GLY A 85 -5.81 3.44 -4.18
CA GLY A 85 -6.15 4.38 -5.26
C GLY A 85 -5.23 5.60 -5.36
N GLU A 86 -3.92 5.39 -5.31
CA GLU A 86 -2.89 6.44 -5.41
C GLU A 86 -2.94 7.48 -4.27
N ILE A 87 -3.14 7.02 -3.03
CA ILE A 87 -3.22 7.88 -1.85
C ILE A 87 -1.86 8.51 -1.54
N VAL A 88 -1.87 9.79 -1.18
CA VAL A 88 -0.65 10.52 -0.79
C VAL A 88 -0.27 10.19 0.65
N SER A 89 0.91 9.61 0.85
CA SER A 89 1.40 9.34 2.21
C SER A 89 1.71 10.65 2.96
N LYS A 90 1.16 10.76 4.17
CA LYS A 90 1.43 11.84 5.12
C LYS A 90 2.88 11.81 5.56
N ALA A 91 3.45 10.64 5.87
CA ALA A 91 4.83 10.54 6.30
C ALA A 91 5.81 11.07 5.23
N THR A 92 5.60 10.70 3.97
CA THR A 92 6.43 11.22 2.87
C THR A 92 6.21 12.72 2.64
N SER A 93 4.99 13.22 2.82
CA SER A 93 4.67 14.65 2.75
C SER A 93 5.42 15.44 3.83
N ASP A 94 5.47 14.92 5.05
CA ASP A 94 6.14 15.60 6.17
C ASP A 94 7.66 15.64 5.98
N VAL A 95 8.26 14.55 5.47
CA VAL A 95 9.67 14.55 5.07
C VAL A 95 9.94 15.57 3.96
N ALA A 96 9.07 15.65 2.94
CA ALA A 96 9.22 16.63 1.86
C ALA A 96 9.18 18.07 2.39
N LYS A 97 8.25 18.39 3.30
CA LYS A 97 8.15 19.70 3.96
C LYS A 97 9.39 20.01 4.81
N GLN A 98 9.88 19.04 5.59
CA GLN A 98 11.09 19.20 6.40
C GLN A 98 12.31 19.50 5.54
N ASN A 99 12.50 18.76 4.44
CA ASN A 99 13.60 18.97 3.51
C ASN A 99 13.52 20.34 2.82
N ALA A 100 12.32 20.75 2.38
CA ALA A 100 12.13 22.07 1.78
C ALA A 100 12.51 23.20 2.76
N LYS A 101 12.17 23.05 4.05
CA LYS A 101 12.54 23.99 5.10
C LYS A 101 14.05 24.01 5.34
N LEU A 102 14.70 22.85 5.39
CA LEU A 102 16.13 22.74 5.72
C LEU A 102 17.03 23.27 4.59
N PHE A 103 16.67 23.03 3.33
CA PHE A 103 17.49 23.38 2.18
C PHE A 103 17.01 24.63 1.41
N GLY A 104 16.03 25.37 1.95
CA GLY A 104 15.51 26.59 1.32
C GLY A 104 14.87 26.37 -0.04
N ALA A 105 14.46 25.14 -0.34
CA ALA A 105 14.02 24.74 -1.67
C ALA A 105 12.52 25.04 -1.83
N ASN A 106 12.20 26.27 -2.23
CA ASN A 106 10.82 26.72 -2.48
C ASN A 106 10.14 25.98 -3.65
N ASN A 107 10.94 25.34 -4.52
CA ASN A 107 10.50 24.68 -5.75
C ASN A 107 10.37 23.15 -5.64
N VAL A 108 10.61 22.55 -4.47
CA VAL A 108 10.37 21.12 -4.29
C VAL A 108 8.89 20.89 -4.10
N SER A 109 8.32 19.94 -4.86
CA SER A 109 6.93 19.50 -4.69
C SER A 109 6.64 19.25 -3.22
N LYS A 110 5.76 20.06 -2.63
CA LYS A 110 5.30 19.92 -1.22
C LYS A 110 4.33 18.74 -1.05
N PHE A 111 4.01 18.05 -2.14
CA PHE A 111 3.14 16.89 -2.15
C PHE A 111 3.96 15.64 -1.86
N GLY A 112 3.46 14.82 -0.94
CA GLY A 112 4.02 13.50 -0.68
C GLY A 112 3.88 12.57 -1.89
N ARG A 113 4.38 11.36 -1.71
CA ARG A 113 4.32 10.32 -2.72
C ARG A 113 2.93 9.71 -2.76
N ARG A 114 2.38 9.54 -3.96
CA ARG A 114 1.21 8.69 -4.23
C ARG A 114 1.62 7.22 -4.17
N ILE A 115 0.85 6.42 -3.45
CA ILE A 115 1.13 5.03 -3.13
C ILE A 115 -0.07 4.19 -3.55
N ASP A 116 0.18 3.01 -4.11
CA ASP A 116 -0.89 2.10 -4.55
C ASP A 116 -1.73 1.62 -3.36
N LEU A 117 -1.06 1.17 -2.29
CA LEU A 117 -1.70 0.76 -1.03
C LEU A 117 -0.92 1.27 0.18
N ILE A 118 -1.60 2.01 1.04
CA ILE A 118 -1.14 2.29 2.40
C ILE A 118 -1.95 1.43 3.35
N VAL A 119 -1.28 0.69 4.23
CA VAL A 119 -1.96 0.06 5.36
C VAL A 119 -1.82 0.97 6.56
N SER A 120 -2.95 1.31 7.15
CA SER A 120 -3.02 2.17 8.32
C SER A 120 -3.72 1.47 9.48
N SER A 121 -3.69 2.12 10.64
CA SER A 121 -4.40 1.67 11.84
C SER A 121 -5.93 1.73 11.65
N ASN A 122 -6.68 1.84 12.75
CA ASN A 122 -8.13 1.99 12.67
C ASN A 122 -8.54 3.24 11.83
N PRO A 123 -9.79 3.28 11.32
CA PRO A 123 -10.28 4.36 10.46
C PRO A 123 -10.33 5.75 11.10
N VAL A 124 -10.20 5.85 12.42
CA VAL A 124 -10.28 7.09 13.20
C VAL A 124 -8.91 7.75 13.29
N ASP A 125 -7.91 7.01 13.76
CA ASP A 125 -6.55 7.51 13.98
C ASP A 125 -5.71 7.53 12.68
N ARG A 126 -5.97 6.59 11.76
CA ARG A 126 -5.31 6.45 10.44
C ARG A 126 -3.79 6.62 10.47
N VAL A 127 -3.14 6.03 11.46
CA VAL A 127 -1.67 6.00 11.57
C VAL A 127 -1.14 5.09 10.47
N GLU A 128 -0.33 5.63 9.55
CA GLU A 128 0.33 4.84 8.50
C GLU A 128 1.27 3.80 9.12
N LEU A 129 1.15 2.54 8.70
CA LEU A 129 1.94 1.41 9.20
C LEU A 129 2.91 0.88 8.14
N SER A 130 2.50 0.86 6.86
CA SER A 130 3.37 0.51 5.74
C SER A 130 2.84 1.06 4.42
N THR A 131 3.72 1.09 3.41
CA THR A 131 3.37 1.34 2.01
C THR A 131 3.72 0.13 1.16
N ASN A 132 2.84 -0.23 0.23
CA ASN A 132 2.99 -1.38 -0.67
C ASN A 132 2.75 -0.90 -2.10
N GLU A 133 3.53 -1.41 -3.07
CA GLU A 133 3.46 -0.92 -4.45
C GLU A 133 3.48 -2.03 -5.50
N TRP A 134 2.83 -1.76 -6.63
CA TRP A 134 2.63 -2.68 -7.73
C TRP A 134 3.20 -2.10 -9.02
N LYS A 135 3.74 -3.00 -9.83
CA LYS A 135 4.13 -2.75 -11.21
C LYS A 135 3.55 -3.85 -12.09
N ARG A 136 3.33 -3.53 -13.35
CA ARG A 136 2.91 -4.53 -14.36
C ARG A 136 4.02 -5.57 -14.56
N SER A 137 3.64 -6.82 -14.86
CA SER A 137 4.57 -7.94 -15.11
C SER A 137 5.67 -7.67 -16.14
N THR A 138 5.41 -6.76 -17.09
CA THR A 138 6.34 -6.36 -18.15
C THR A 138 7.28 -5.22 -17.75
N ALA A 139 7.29 -4.80 -16.49
CA ALA A 139 8.22 -3.79 -16.00
C ALA A 139 9.66 -4.31 -16.07
N THR A 140 10.58 -3.46 -16.54
CA THR A 140 11.99 -3.82 -16.64
C THR A 140 12.62 -3.87 -15.24
N HIS A 141 13.70 -4.66 -15.09
CA HIS A 141 14.44 -4.74 -13.84
C HIS A 141 14.87 -3.35 -13.30
N LYS A 142 15.28 -2.43 -14.19
CA LYS A 142 15.62 -1.04 -13.83
C LYS A 142 14.44 -0.28 -13.22
N VAL A 143 13.22 -0.51 -13.73
CA VAL A 143 12.00 0.09 -13.16
C VAL A 143 11.70 -0.52 -11.79
N LEU A 144 11.78 -1.85 -11.66
CA LEU A 144 11.52 -2.57 -10.42
C LEU A 144 12.51 -2.17 -9.30
N SER A 145 13.81 -2.09 -9.62
CA SER A 145 14.85 -1.66 -8.66
C SER A 145 14.62 -0.22 -8.17
N ARG A 146 14.23 0.69 -9.08
CA ARG A 146 13.87 2.07 -8.72
C ARG A 146 12.60 2.10 -7.87
N GLN A 147 11.63 1.25 -8.16
CA GLN A 147 10.38 1.14 -7.41
C GLN A 147 10.65 0.68 -5.98
N ARG A 148 11.40 -0.42 -5.81
CA ARG A 148 11.79 -0.95 -4.50
C ARG A 148 12.54 0.07 -3.66
N SER A 149 13.48 0.78 -4.27
CA SER A 149 14.19 1.88 -3.61
C SER A 149 13.27 3.02 -3.15
N LYS A 150 12.22 3.33 -3.93
CA LYS A 150 11.24 4.35 -3.56
C LYS A 150 10.34 3.88 -2.42
N ASN A 151 9.84 2.65 -2.49
CA ASN A 151 8.96 2.08 -1.48
C ASN A 151 9.70 1.91 -0.13
N ALA A 152 10.96 1.47 -0.15
CA ALA A 152 11.82 1.42 1.04
C ALA A 152 11.98 2.79 1.72
N ARG A 153 12.16 3.87 0.94
CA ARG A 153 12.24 5.23 1.49
C ARG A 153 10.91 5.73 2.07
N SER A 154 9.78 5.36 1.46
CA SER A 154 8.45 5.68 2.00
C SER A 154 8.23 4.99 3.35
N ASN A 155 8.52 3.69 3.43
CA ASN A 155 8.44 2.92 4.65
C ASN A 155 9.41 3.42 5.73
N LYS A 156 10.63 3.83 5.36
CA LYS A 156 11.55 4.54 6.27
C LYS A 156 10.95 5.83 6.84
N ALA A 157 10.25 6.62 6.01
CA ALA A 157 9.61 7.86 6.47
C ALA A 157 8.49 7.55 7.47
N ILE A 158 7.67 6.53 7.21
CA ILE A 158 6.66 6.03 8.15
C ILE A 158 7.33 5.60 9.45
N LEU A 159 8.35 4.74 9.37
CA LEU A 159 9.06 4.23 10.54
C LEU A 159 9.65 5.35 11.40
N LYS A 160 10.26 6.38 10.79
CA LYS A 160 10.79 7.53 11.52
C LYS A 160 9.69 8.24 12.31
N ASN A 161 8.50 8.38 11.73
CA ASN A 161 7.35 8.97 12.43
C ASN A 161 6.88 8.05 13.57
N LEU A 162 6.78 6.74 13.35
CA LEU A 162 6.39 5.79 14.40
C LEU A 162 7.39 5.82 15.57
N MET A 163 8.69 5.82 15.29
CA MET A 163 9.78 5.88 16.28
C MET A 163 9.81 7.19 17.08
N SER A 164 9.13 8.25 16.61
CA SER A 164 9.00 9.51 17.34
C SER A 164 7.87 9.50 18.38
N LEU A 165 7.03 8.45 18.38
CA LEU A 165 5.91 8.32 19.30
C LEU A 165 6.39 7.88 20.69
N PRO A 166 5.71 8.30 21.77
CA PRO A 166 6.06 7.93 23.14
C PRO A 166 5.53 6.53 23.49
N PHE A 167 6.05 5.49 22.85
CA PHE A 167 5.85 4.09 23.25
C PHE A 167 6.90 3.65 24.30
N GLN A 168 6.63 2.54 24.97
CA GLN A 168 7.51 2.02 26.02
C GLN A 168 8.74 1.35 25.39
N GLU A 169 9.92 1.51 26.00
CA GLU A 169 11.20 1.00 25.45
C GLU A 169 11.15 -0.50 25.12
N ARG A 170 10.43 -1.31 25.90
CA ARG A 170 10.21 -2.75 25.65
C ARG A 170 9.57 -3.08 24.30
N HIS A 171 9.01 -2.09 23.60
CA HIS A 171 8.39 -2.26 22.30
C HIS A 171 9.29 -1.86 21.14
N LYS A 172 10.46 -1.25 21.40
CA LYS A 172 11.34 -0.68 20.37
C LYS A 172 11.73 -1.68 19.30
N ASP A 173 12.12 -2.89 19.68
CA ASP A 173 12.52 -3.95 18.73
C ASP A 173 11.35 -4.51 17.91
N LYS A 174 10.11 -4.14 18.26
CA LYS A 174 8.88 -4.50 17.55
C LYS A 174 8.35 -3.38 16.66
N VAL A 175 9.02 -2.23 16.64
CA VAL A 175 8.65 -1.08 15.82
C VAL A 175 9.55 -1.05 14.59
N PHE A 176 9.11 -1.75 13.56
CA PHE A 176 9.67 -1.70 12.21
C PHE A 176 8.51 -1.68 11.21
N THR A 177 8.81 -1.50 9.93
CA THR A 177 7.79 -1.56 8.87
C THR A 177 8.01 -2.80 8.02
N MET A 178 6.92 -3.43 7.58
CA MET A 178 6.95 -4.58 6.69
C MET A 178 6.11 -4.25 5.46
N ALA A 179 6.70 -4.37 4.28
CA ALA A 179 6.12 -3.89 3.04
C ALA A 179 6.28 -4.91 1.92
N MET A 180 5.48 -4.74 0.88
CA MET A 180 5.48 -5.59 -0.30
C MET A 180 5.74 -4.76 -1.56
N ASP A 181 6.50 -5.34 -2.48
CA ASP A 181 6.64 -4.85 -3.86
C ASP A 181 6.26 -5.97 -4.83
N TRP A 182 5.35 -5.66 -5.75
CA TRP A 182 4.80 -6.62 -6.69
C TRP A 182 5.16 -6.26 -8.14
N ASN A 183 5.43 -7.29 -8.94
CA ASN A 183 5.63 -7.25 -10.38
C ASN A 183 4.65 -8.23 -11.05
N GLY A 184 3.44 -7.76 -11.37
CA GLY A 184 2.35 -8.65 -11.78
C GLY A 184 1.95 -9.59 -10.64
N PRO A 185 1.90 -10.93 -10.87
CA PRO A 185 1.51 -11.90 -9.85
C PRO A 185 2.63 -12.28 -8.89
N VAL A 186 3.89 -11.91 -9.17
CA VAL A 186 5.04 -12.22 -8.31
C VAL A 186 5.47 -10.98 -7.55
N GLY A 187 6.07 -11.15 -6.38
CA GLY A 187 6.51 -10.04 -5.55
C GLY A 187 7.51 -10.47 -4.49
N CYS A 188 7.87 -9.52 -3.64
CA CYS A 188 8.67 -9.76 -2.45
C CYS A 188 8.09 -9.01 -1.27
N MET A 189 8.29 -9.57 -0.09
CA MET A 189 8.08 -8.89 1.19
C MET A 189 9.43 -8.51 1.77
N PHE A 190 9.54 -7.31 2.30
CA PHE A 190 10.75 -6.81 2.92
C PHE A 190 10.44 -6.00 4.17
N VAL A 191 11.42 -5.93 5.06
CA VAL A 191 11.37 -5.09 6.26
C VAL A 191 12.21 -3.84 6.08
N VAL A 192 11.83 -2.76 6.75
CA VAL A 192 12.70 -1.62 7.03
C VAL A 192 12.77 -1.48 8.53
N ALA A 193 13.98 -1.53 9.09
CA ALA A 193 14.22 -1.51 10.52
C ALA A 193 15.40 -0.58 10.87
N PRO A 194 15.42 0.00 12.08
CA PRO A 194 16.54 0.80 12.54
C PRO A 194 17.68 -0.13 13.01
N TYR A 195 18.92 0.26 12.71
CA TYR A 195 20.12 -0.34 13.28
C TYR A 195 21.13 0.77 13.54
N ASP A 196 21.46 1.01 14.81
CA ASP A 196 22.24 2.16 15.26
C ASP A 196 21.71 3.50 14.70
N ASN A 197 22.52 4.17 13.87
CA ASN A 197 22.22 5.45 13.22
C ASN A 197 21.76 5.30 11.76
N ILE A 198 21.58 4.07 11.28
CA ILE A 198 21.12 3.78 9.92
C ILE A 198 19.77 3.04 9.92
N PHE A 199 19.19 2.95 8.73
CA PHE A 199 18.03 2.10 8.47
C PHE A 199 18.44 1.11 7.39
N TYR A 200 18.19 -0.17 7.63
CA TYR A 200 18.45 -1.22 6.64
C TYR A 200 17.14 -1.75 6.07
N THR A 201 17.27 -2.42 4.94
CA THR A 201 16.17 -3.13 4.28
C THR A 201 16.59 -4.57 4.05
N GLU A 202 15.71 -5.51 4.36
CA GLU A 202 15.96 -6.94 4.17
C GLU A 202 14.74 -7.61 3.56
N GLU A 203 14.95 -8.38 2.48
CA GLU A 203 13.90 -9.19 1.87
C GLU A 203 13.68 -10.44 2.72
N ILE A 204 12.44 -10.70 3.13
CA ILE A 204 12.09 -11.76 4.09
C ILE A 204 11.23 -12.86 3.48
N ALA A 205 10.62 -12.62 2.33
CA ALA A 205 9.81 -13.61 1.64
C ALA A 205 9.64 -13.26 0.15
N SER A 206 9.60 -14.30 -0.69
CA SER A 206 9.09 -14.21 -2.06
C SER A 206 7.59 -14.48 -2.07
N LEU A 207 6.85 -13.74 -2.90
CA LEU A 207 5.40 -13.80 -3.00
C LEU A 207 4.99 -14.19 -4.42
N ALA A 208 3.96 -15.03 -4.53
CA ALA A 208 3.41 -15.46 -5.80
C ALA A 208 1.90 -15.69 -5.66
N ILE A 209 1.10 -14.95 -6.42
CA ILE A 209 -0.34 -15.21 -6.58
C ILE A 209 -0.53 -16.24 -7.70
N PRO A 210 -1.29 -17.32 -7.46
CA PRO A 210 -1.56 -18.33 -8.48
C PRO A 210 -2.14 -17.72 -9.76
N VAL A 211 -1.52 -18.03 -10.89
CA VAL A 211 -2.02 -17.64 -12.21
C VAL A 211 -2.80 -18.79 -12.82
N TYR A 212 -2.32 -20.02 -12.63
CA TYR A 212 -2.94 -21.26 -13.08
C TYR A 212 -3.33 -22.15 -11.90
N MET A 213 -4.16 -23.15 -12.18
CA MET A 213 -4.58 -24.13 -11.16
C MET A 213 -3.42 -24.91 -10.56
N ASP A 214 -2.38 -25.20 -11.34
CA ASP A 214 -1.22 -25.95 -10.87
C ASP A 214 -0.29 -25.11 -9.97
N ASP A 215 -0.42 -23.77 -10.01
CA ASP A 215 0.35 -22.88 -9.14
C ASP A 215 -0.18 -22.88 -7.69
N LEU A 216 -1.35 -23.48 -7.42
CA LEU A 216 -2.00 -23.41 -6.10
C LEU A 216 -1.13 -23.97 -4.98
N GLU A 217 -0.35 -25.01 -5.24
CA GLU A 217 0.57 -25.57 -4.24
C GLU A 217 1.65 -24.56 -3.82
N THR A 218 2.15 -23.80 -4.80
CA THR A 218 3.18 -22.76 -4.57
C THR A 218 2.65 -21.52 -3.85
N PHE A 219 1.34 -21.45 -3.58
CA PHE A 219 0.73 -20.32 -2.89
C PHE A 219 0.93 -20.35 -1.37
N LEU A 220 1.15 -21.54 -0.79
CA LEU A 220 1.24 -21.70 0.67
C LEU A 220 2.31 -20.80 1.31
N PRO A 221 3.56 -20.72 0.82
CA PRO A 221 4.56 -19.81 1.37
C PRO A 221 4.15 -18.33 1.30
N THR A 222 3.39 -17.95 0.28
CA THR A 222 2.86 -16.58 0.15
C THR A 222 1.81 -16.30 1.23
N LEU A 223 0.96 -17.27 1.54
CA LEU A 223 -0.01 -17.15 2.63
C LEU A 223 0.70 -17.02 3.98
N ASP A 224 1.70 -17.84 4.26
CA ASP A 224 2.49 -17.74 5.49
C ASP A 224 3.11 -16.34 5.65
N ALA A 225 3.70 -15.80 4.59
CA ALA A 225 4.26 -14.45 4.58
C ALA A 225 3.17 -13.38 4.80
N ILE A 226 2.02 -13.49 4.14
CA ILE A 226 0.90 -12.55 4.31
C ILE A 226 0.34 -12.60 5.75
N TYR A 227 0.24 -13.77 6.37
CA TYR A 227 -0.18 -13.88 7.78
C TYR A 227 0.87 -13.34 8.75
N MET A 228 2.16 -13.56 8.48
CA MET A 228 3.25 -12.91 9.21
C MET A 228 3.11 -11.38 9.15
N TRP A 229 2.86 -10.86 7.95
CA TRP A 229 2.62 -9.43 7.72
C TRP A 229 1.37 -8.90 8.43
N LYS A 230 0.24 -9.61 8.37
CA LYS A 230 -0.99 -9.30 9.13
C LYS A 230 -0.68 -9.19 10.62
N ASN A 231 -0.06 -10.22 11.19
CA ASN A 231 0.22 -10.29 12.63
C ASN A 231 1.18 -9.18 13.07
N HIS A 232 2.19 -8.89 12.25
CA HIS A 232 3.06 -7.73 12.46
C HIS A 232 2.26 -6.41 12.50
N HIS A 233 1.39 -6.15 11.52
CA HIS A 233 0.61 -4.91 11.46
C HIS A 233 -0.37 -4.77 12.63
N VAL A 234 -1.03 -5.86 13.03
CA VAL A 234 -1.90 -5.89 14.21
C VAL A 234 -1.11 -5.57 15.48
N GLY A 235 0.05 -6.20 15.66
CA GLY A 235 0.95 -5.95 16.78
C GLY A 235 1.46 -4.51 16.82
N LEU A 236 1.94 -4.01 15.68
CA LEU A 236 2.43 -2.63 15.53
C LEU A 236 1.33 -1.62 15.85
N LYS A 237 0.13 -1.80 15.30
CA LYS A 237 -1.07 -1.00 15.61
C LYS A 237 -1.33 -0.94 17.13
N ASN A 238 -1.28 -2.08 17.81
CA ASN A 238 -1.49 -2.17 19.26
C ASN A 238 -0.41 -1.43 20.08
N ILE A 239 0.78 -1.22 19.52
CA ILE A 239 1.86 -0.43 20.13
C ILE A 239 1.66 1.07 19.87
N VAL A 240 1.37 1.45 18.62
CA VAL A 240 1.37 2.85 18.19
C VAL A 240 0.12 3.60 18.62
N LEU A 241 -1.07 2.98 18.62
CA LEU A 241 -2.31 3.67 18.98
C LEU A 241 -2.31 4.22 20.42
N PRO A 242 -1.91 3.45 21.45
CA PRO A 242 -1.74 4.00 22.78
C PRO A 242 -0.69 5.12 22.86
N ALA A 243 0.36 5.06 22.03
CA ALA A 243 1.41 6.06 22.00
C ALA A 243 0.92 7.39 21.39
N VAL A 244 0.13 7.31 20.31
CA VAL A 244 -0.56 8.48 19.73
C VAL A 244 -1.50 9.10 20.76
N ALA A 245 -2.33 8.31 21.44
CA ALA A 245 -3.23 8.82 22.47
C ALA A 245 -2.48 9.53 23.63
N ARG A 246 -1.32 9.01 24.05
CA ARG A 246 -0.45 9.67 25.04
C ARG A 246 0.11 10.99 24.53
N GLN A 247 0.59 11.01 23.28
CA GLN A 247 1.12 12.23 22.66
C GLN A 247 0.05 13.32 22.56
N SER A 248 -1.17 12.98 22.14
CA SER A 248 -2.29 13.92 22.08
C SER A 248 -2.66 14.49 23.45
N ARG A 249 -2.67 13.66 24.50
CA ARG A 249 -2.92 14.13 25.88
C ARG A 249 -1.82 15.06 26.40
N ALA A 250 -0.56 14.75 26.12
CA ALA A 250 0.57 15.59 26.52
C ALA A 250 0.58 16.95 25.80
N SER A 251 0.03 17.01 24.59
CA SER A 251 -0.12 18.26 23.84
C SER A 251 -1.33 19.11 24.26
N CYS A 252 -2.25 18.57 25.09
CA CYS A 252 -3.35 19.34 25.63
C CYS A 252 -2.81 20.23 26.75
N PRO A 253 -2.93 21.57 26.67
CA PRO A 253 -2.41 22.44 27.72
C PRO A 253 -3.15 22.11 29.01
N THR A 254 -2.40 21.63 30.01
CA THR A 254 -2.89 21.53 31.37
C THR A 254 -3.38 22.92 31.75
N GLN A 255 -4.70 23.11 31.85
CA GLN A 255 -5.24 24.29 32.51
C GLN A 255 -4.75 24.21 33.94
N SER A 256 -3.70 24.98 34.25
CA SER A 256 -3.25 25.21 35.61
C SER A 256 -4.41 25.91 36.33
N SER A 257 -5.18 25.13 37.07
CA SER A 257 -6.25 25.59 37.94
C SER A 257 -5.64 26.26 39.18
N THR A 258 -5.10 27.46 38.99
CA THR A 258 -5.14 28.47 40.06
C THR A 258 -6.45 29.23 39.92
N SER A 259 -7.46 28.73 40.65
CA SER A 259 -8.43 29.52 41.42
C SER A 259 -8.52 31.02 41.08
N MET A 260 -9.64 31.45 40.50
CA MET A 260 -10.62 32.32 41.19
C MET A 260 -11.94 32.37 40.41
N ASN A 261 -13.02 32.25 41.18
CA ASN A 261 -14.42 32.39 40.81
C ASN A 261 -14.71 33.51 39.80
N VAL A 262 -15.37 33.21 38.67
CA VAL A 262 -16.69 33.76 38.27
C VAL A 262 -17.28 32.83 37.19
N SER A 263 -18.55 32.46 37.32
CA SER A 263 -19.38 31.71 36.36
C SER A 263 -20.62 32.56 36.04
N PRO A 264 -21.43 32.28 35.00
CA PRO A 264 -21.17 31.79 33.64
C PRO A 264 -21.88 32.71 32.60
N ASN A 265 -21.90 32.28 31.33
CA ASN A 265 -22.94 32.51 30.31
C ASN A 265 -22.44 33.24 29.06
N VAL A 266 -21.97 32.48 28.06
CA VAL A 266 -22.49 32.65 26.70
C VAL A 266 -22.49 31.32 25.95
N PHE A 267 -23.69 30.81 25.65
CA PHE A 267 -23.91 29.83 24.59
C PHE A 267 -24.11 30.61 23.28
N PHE A 268 -23.33 30.30 22.24
CA PHE A 268 -23.67 30.74 20.88
C PHE A 268 -24.05 29.53 20.04
N ASN A 269 -25.31 29.55 19.60
CA ASN A 269 -25.89 28.66 18.61
C ASN A 269 -26.21 29.53 17.38
N PRO A 270 -25.71 29.26 16.17
CA PRO A 270 -26.19 29.94 14.98
C PRO A 270 -27.19 29.06 14.24
N ALA A 271 -28.47 29.44 14.31
CA ALA A 271 -29.51 28.97 13.40
C ALA A 271 -30.05 30.15 12.57
N HIS A 272 -30.39 29.83 11.32
CA HIS A 272 -31.09 30.60 10.27
C HIS A 272 -30.24 31.57 9.43
N SER A 273 -29.95 31.25 8.16
CA SER A 273 -30.84 31.20 6.98
C SER A 273 -31.33 32.58 6.54
N ARG A 274 -30.84 33.04 5.37
CA ARG A 274 -31.63 33.85 4.42
C ARG A 274 -31.32 33.40 3.00
N PHE A 275 -32.32 32.73 2.42
CA PHE A 275 -32.59 32.69 0.99
C PHE A 275 -32.97 34.10 0.49
N PHE A 276 -32.46 34.51 -0.66
CA PHE A 276 -33.20 35.28 -1.66
C PHE A 276 -32.63 34.98 -3.05
N SER A 277 -33.52 34.69 -3.98
CA SER A 277 -33.28 34.24 -5.36
C SER A 277 -33.59 35.33 -6.40
N SER A 278 -32.81 35.31 -7.51
CA SER A 278 -33.10 35.75 -8.90
C SER A 278 -33.46 37.24 -9.15
N THR A 279 -33.00 37.92 -10.22
CA THR A 279 -33.07 37.52 -11.65
C THR A 279 -32.21 38.45 -12.55
N THR A 280 -31.57 37.84 -13.57
CA THR A 280 -31.21 38.30 -14.95
C THR A 280 -30.58 39.67 -15.26
N ALA A 281 -29.39 39.63 -15.91
CA ALA A 281 -29.19 40.15 -17.29
C ALA A 281 -27.84 39.64 -17.90
N ILE A 282 -27.91 39.12 -19.13
CA ILE A 282 -26.86 38.87 -20.15
C ILE A 282 -26.99 40.04 -21.17
N PRO A 283 -26.03 40.50 -22.04
CA PRO A 283 -24.87 39.84 -22.71
C PRO A 283 -23.54 40.67 -22.66
N THR A 284 -22.36 40.23 -23.09
CA THR A 284 -21.91 39.95 -24.48
C THR A 284 -20.50 39.29 -24.52
N SER A 285 -20.39 38.26 -25.36
CA SER A 285 -19.32 37.90 -26.33
C SER A 285 -17.81 37.83 -25.97
N PRO A 286 -17.04 36.96 -26.68
CA PRO A 286 -15.81 36.34 -26.19
C PRO A 286 -14.53 36.96 -26.76
N THR A 287 -13.48 37.10 -25.94
CA THR A 287 -12.14 37.41 -26.45
C THR A 287 -11.30 36.13 -26.53
N ARG A 288 -11.08 35.75 -27.79
CA ARG A 288 -10.20 34.73 -28.34
C ARG A 288 -8.76 34.96 -27.87
N CYS A 289 -8.23 34.05 -27.04
CA CYS A 289 -6.81 34.06 -26.69
C CYS A 289 -6.04 33.19 -27.69
N THR A 290 -5.25 33.86 -28.51
CA THR A 290 -4.45 33.31 -29.61
C THR A 290 -3.29 32.46 -29.08
N ILE A 291 -3.17 31.25 -29.60
CA ILE A 291 -2.03 30.36 -29.39
C ILE A 291 -0.86 30.89 -30.21
N HIS A 292 0.25 31.23 -29.57
CA HIS A 292 1.52 31.48 -30.24
C HIS A 292 2.27 30.15 -30.46
N PRO A 293 2.74 29.84 -31.68
CA PRO A 293 3.61 28.70 -31.92
C PRO A 293 5.05 29.05 -31.53
N LEU A 294 5.69 28.12 -30.83
CA LEU A 294 7.13 28.12 -30.53
C LEU A 294 7.94 27.85 -31.81
N PRO A 295 9.12 28.48 -31.99
CA PRO A 295 9.99 28.24 -33.13
C PRO A 295 10.74 26.91 -33.01
N ALA A 296 10.87 26.25 -34.15
CA ALA A 296 11.69 25.06 -34.34
C ALA A 296 13.18 25.38 -34.12
N HIS A 297 13.87 24.46 -33.44
CA HIS A 297 15.33 24.42 -33.37
C HIS A 297 15.86 23.07 -33.87
N PRO A 298 17.12 23.05 -34.34
CA PRO A 298 17.54 22.23 -35.47
C PRO A 298 18.02 20.82 -35.09
N ILE A 299 17.93 19.96 -36.11
CA ILE A 299 18.53 18.63 -36.23
C ILE A 299 20.05 18.78 -36.28
N LEU A 300 20.76 18.00 -35.47
CA LEU A 300 22.20 17.68 -35.59
C LEU A 300 22.42 16.21 -35.16
N PRO A 301 23.52 15.57 -35.57
CA PRO A 301 23.49 14.32 -36.30
C PRO A 301 23.79 13.08 -35.46
N SER A 302 23.58 11.94 -36.12
CA SER A 302 23.91 10.58 -35.74
C SER A 302 25.39 10.39 -35.41
N ASP A 303 25.68 10.01 -34.17
CA ASP A 303 26.92 9.32 -33.83
C ASP A 303 26.69 7.81 -33.91
N THR A 304 27.40 7.23 -34.86
CA THR A 304 27.59 5.79 -35.04
C THR A 304 28.75 5.41 -34.15
N GLU A 305 28.51 4.61 -33.12
CA GLU A 305 29.58 3.91 -32.40
C GLU A 305 29.61 2.46 -32.88
N ASP A 306 30.72 2.12 -33.52
CA ASP A 306 31.13 0.78 -33.89
C ASP A 306 31.27 -0.09 -32.64
N VAL A 307 30.49 -1.17 -32.58
CA VAL A 307 30.69 -2.27 -31.63
C VAL A 307 31.65 -3.26 -32.29
N VAL A 308 32.88 -3.31 -31.79
CA VAL A 308 33.84 -4.38 -32.05
C VAL A 308 33.37 -5.62 -31.28
N GLU A 309 32.98 -6.66 -32.01
CA GLU A 309 32.75 -8.00 -31.46
C GLU A 309 34.10 -8.69 -31.21
N ASP A 310 34.40 -8.97 -29.94
CA ASP A 310 35.48 -9.89 -29.55
C ASP A 310 34.94 -11.33 -29.56
N GLU A 311 35.50 -12.19 -30.40
CA GLU A 311 35.27 -13.64 -30.39
C GLU A 311 35.87 -14.31 -29.14
N PRO A 312 35.22 -15.35 -28.58
CA PRO A 312 35.77 -16.10 -27.46
C PRO A 312 36.77 -17.17 -27.94
N THR A 313 37.96 -17.14 -27.36
CA THR A 313 39.00 -18.17 -27.47
C THR A 313 38.53 -19.48 -26.82
N PRO A 314 38.77 -20.67 -27.43
CA PRO A 314 38.39 -21.95 -26.83
C PRO A 314 39.37 -22.35 -25.72
N LEU A 315 38.83 -22.72 -24.56
CA LEU A 315 39.58 -23.38 -23.49
C LEU A 315 39.83 -24.84 -23.87
N SER A 316 41.05 -25.27 -23.55
CA SER A 316 41.61 -26.62 -23.72
C SER A 316 41.09 -27.59 -22.65
#